data_AF-A0A9Q0IXT5-F1
#
_entry.id   AF-A0A9Q0IXT5-F1
#
_cell.length_a   1.000
_cell.length_b   1.000
_cell.length_c   1.000
_cell.angle_alpha   90.00
_cell.angle_beta   90.00
_cell.angle_gamma   90.00
#
_symmetry.space_group_name_H-M   'P 1'
#
loop_
_entity.id
_entity.type
_entity.pdbx_description
1 polymer ?
#
loop_
_entity_poly.entity_id
_entity_poly.type
_entity_poly.pdbx_seq_one_letter_code
_entity_poly.pdbx_strand_id
1 'polypeptide(L)'
;MSTEGTDVDMKEVQLTEGKQEKEKETELTEEKDNETETELTEAEQEKTELTEVEQEKEETELTEVEQEKEETELTEVEQEKQPMTGGVEAANGDAASATPLAAGERNGAVSVKIPDEVQKEQFTGLSKEELLRVAGTPGWVRTRCALLALFWLGWLGMLAGAVIIILQAPRCRAPPPASWWNQGPLYQIGDVHAFSENLPDLLQAVHKKNMFLVLDLTPNYNGDQPWFSNITMTTVAEELKSALMFWLQQGVDGVQLGGVDQVSSVVPSLWADIRAIVQNRSQDIDSKKVLVGVSSQGSGPEVSSLLESSGVDLLLSDLLRSDGPAHYSRSLSLLRSAHPQSRLAWNLGGRSQGHLASLVGSAGVKVHQLLLFTLPGTPVFNYGDEIGLRDQGTTFPTMLWDTPESEQGLNGTAKEEQEERASCLQVFKTLADLRERELALLYGDLLLLSPSNSSSSSSNSSSSSSLLAYARVWDQSDRYVAAFNWAGEGVTMDLSHPLLAREGVLVLSTDGSALAPGTPVSLGALEVGPGQAMLVKVPYSR
;
A
#
# COMPACT_ATOMS: atom_id res chain seq x y z
N MET A 1 60.51 -8.30 -79.67
CA MET A 1 60.37 -9.74 -79.35
C MET A 1 61.19 -10.00 -78.12
N SER A 2 60.72 -10.53 -77.01
CA SER A 2 59.39 -10.88 -76.49
C SER A 2 59.63 -11.36 -75.04
N THR A 3 58.54 -11.66 -74.33
CA THR A 3 58.38 -12.28 -72.99
C THR A 3 58.34 -11.26 -71.85
N GLU A 4 57.21 -10.78 -71.31
CA GLU A 4 55.80 -11.24 -71.22
C GLU A 4 55.61 -12.66 -70.65
N GLY A 5 55.11 -12.72 -69.41
CA GLY A 5 54.59 -13.93 -68.79
C GLY A 5 54.98 -14.09 -67.32
N THR A 6 54.26 -13.43 -66.40
CA THR A 6 53.95 -13.87 -65.02
C THR A 6 53.11 -12.79 -64.33
N ASP A 7 51.83 -12.68 -64.67
CA ASP A 7 50.86 -11.87 -63.88
C ASP A 7 49.41 -12.41 -64.02
N VAL A 8 49.26 -13.71 -64.31
CA VAL A 8 47.95 -14.34 -64.55
C VAL A 8 47.54 -15.30 -63.42
N ASP A 9 48.48 -15.88 -62.67
CA ASP A 9 48.15 -16.89 -61.64
C ASP A 9 47.60 -16.33 -60.31
N MET A 10 47.83 -15.07 -59.96
CA MET A 10 47.30 -14.51 -58.69
C MET A 10 45.86 -14.01 -58.77
N LYS A 11 45.30 -13.82 -59.97
CA LYS A 11 43.92 -13.33 -60.15
C LYS A 11 42.89 -14.46 -60.23
N GLU A 12 43.25 -15.65 -60.71
CA GLU A 12 42.33 -16.80 -60.73
C GLU A 12 42.13 -17.44 -59.35
N VAL A 13 43.13 -17.37 -58.46
CA VAL A 13 43.03 -17.89 -57.09
C VAL A 13 42.11 -17.01 -56.22
N GLN A 14 42.15 -15.68 -56.39
CA GLN A 14 41.27 -14.78 -55.63
C GLN A 14 39.82 -14.75 -56.11
N LEU A 15 39.56 -15.13 -57.37
CA LEU A 15 38.19 -15.19 -57.91
C LEU A 15 37.43 -16.47 -57.49
N THR A 16 38.16 -17.53 -57.11
CA THR A 16 37.57 -18.83 -56.72
C THR A 16 37.26 -18.89 -55.22
N GLU A 17 38.09 -18.28 -54.37
CA GLU A 17 37.81 -18.15 -52.92
C GLU A 17 36.61 -17.23 -52.63
N GLY A 18 36.51 -16.08 -53.33
CA GLY A 18 35.39 -15.14 -53.14
C GLY A 18 34.04 -15.65 -53.64
N LYS A 19 34.00 -16.73 -54.44
CA LYS A 19 32.76 -17.34 -54.92
C LYS A 19 32.23 -18.41 -53.96
N GLN A 20 33.13 -19.14 -53.29
CA GLN A 20 32.76 -20.11 -52.24
C GLN A 20 32.29 -19.43 -50.96
N GLU A 21 32.85 -18.27 -50.62
CA GLU A 21 32.45 -17.54 -49.41
C GLU A 21 31.04 -16.92 -49.56
N LYS A 22 30.70 -16.49 -50.79
CA LYS A 22 29.39 -15.91 -51.09
C LYS A 22 28.26 -16.96 -51.18
N GLU A 23 28.54 -18.16 -51.69
CA GLU A 23 27.56 -19.27 -51.66
C GLU A 23 27.29 -19.73 -50.20
N LYS A 24 28.32 -19.74 -49.34
CA LYS A 24 28.16 -20.07 -47.92
C LYS A 24 27.37 -19.04 -47.13
N GLU A 25 27.51 -17.76 -47.45
CA GLU A 25 26.74 -16.69 -46.82
C GLU A 25 25.26 -16.72 -47.24
N THR A 26 24.96 -17.25 -48.43
CA THR A 26 23.59 -17.35 -48.96
C THR A 26 22.85 -18.58 -48.39
N GLU A 27 23.55 -19.71 -48.19
CA GLU A 27 22.97 -20.89 -47.49
C GLU A 27 22.72 -20.62 -46.00
N LEU A 28 23.60 -19.87 -45.31
CA LEU A 28 23.41 -19.52 -43.89
C LEU A 28 22.28 -18.50 -43.64
N THR A 29 21.88 -17.74 -44.66
CA THR A 29 20.75 -16.81 -44.55
C THR A 29 19.42 -17.52 -44.82
N GLU A 30 19.36 -18.43 -45.80
CA GLU A 30 18.16 -19.25 -46.02
C GLU A 30 17.87 -20.21 -44.86
N GLU A 31 18.89 -20.74 -44.16
CA GLU A 31 18.69 -21.61 -42.99
C GLU A 31 18.18 -20.83 -41.76
N LYS A 32 18.60 -19.57 -41.58
CA LYS A 32 18.13 -18.68 -40.51
C LYS A 32 16.71 -18.16 -40.73
N ASP A 33 16.36 -17.88 -41.98
CA ASP A 33 15.02 -17.42 -42.32
C ASP A 33 13.98 -18.56 -42.18
N ASN A 34 14.39 -19.81 -42.41
CA ASN A 34 13.54 -20.99 -42.19
C ASN A 34 13.36 -21.29 -40.69
N GLU A 35 14.42 -21.20 -39.87
CA GLU A 35 14.33 -21.40 -38.41
C GLU A 35 13.40 -20.37 -37.75
N THR A 36 13.45 -19.11 -38.20
CA THR A 36 12.59 -18.03 -37.67
C THR A 36 11.13 -18.17 -38.10
N GLU A 37 10.82 -18.68 -39.30
CA GLU A 37 9.44 -18.99 -39.69
C GLU A 37 8.85 -20.17 -38.90
N THR A 38 9.66 -21.18 -38.54
CA THR A 38 9.21 -22.25 -37.63
C THR A 38 8.96 -21.78 -36.20
N GLU A 39 9.80 -20.88 -35.64
CA GLU A 39 9.56 -20.34 -34.29
C GLU A 39 8.33 -19.41 -34.23
N LEU A 40 8.06 -18.66 -35.30
CA LEU A 40 6.87 -17.80 -35.39
C LEU A 40 5.57 -18.62 -35.50
N THR A 41 5.61 -19.78 -36.14
CA THR A 41 4.43 -20.66 -36.28
C THR A 41 4.15 -21.46 -35.00
N GLU A 42 5.18 -21.88 -34.26
CA GLU A 42 5.01 -22.49 -32.92
C GLU A 42 4.47 -21.47 -31.90
N ALA A 43 4.95 -20.22 -31.93
CA ALA A 43 4.46 -19.16 -31.04
C ALA A 43 2.98 -18.76 -31.32
N GLU A 44 2.54 -18.81 -32.59
CA GLU A 44 1.13 -18.59 -32.93
C GLU A 44 0.24 -19.78 -32.52
N GLN A 45 0.74 -21.02 -32.58
CA GLN A 45 0.01 -22.19 -32.08
C GLN A 45 -0.13 -22.18 -30.56
N GLU A 46 0.94 -21.86 -29.82
CA GLU A 46 0.91 -21.78 -28.35
C GLU A 46 -0.02 -20.66 -27.86
N LYS A 47 -0.06 -19.54 -28.58
CA LYS A 47 -0.99 -18.44 -28.29
C LYS A 47 -2.45 -18.80 -28.57
N THR A 48 -2.71 -19.68 -29.54
CA THR A 48 -4.06 -20.15 -29.87
C THR A 48 -4.55 -21.17 -28.85
N GLU A 49 -3.69 -22.08 -28.38
CA GLU A 49 -4.02 -23.00 -27.27
C GLU A 49 -4.26 -22.26 -25.94
N LEU A 50 -3.45 -21.23 -25.63
CA LEU A 50 -3.64 -20.42 -24.42
C LEU A 50 -4.97 -19.65 -24.41
N THR A 51 -5.46 -19.23 -25.57
CA THR A 51 -6.76 -18.53 -25.69
C THR A 51 -7.95 -19.48 -25.65
N GLU A 52 -7.82 -20.71 -26.16
CA GLU A 52 -8.86 -21.74 -25.99
C GLU A 52 -8.97 -22.20 -24.52
N VAL A 53 -7.85 -22.32 -23.80
CA VAL A 53 -7.83 -22.65 -22.36
C VAL A 53 -8.45 -21.55 -21.50
N GLU A 54 -8.25 -20.27 -21.83
CA GLU A 54 -8.92 -19.16 -21.14
C GLU A 54 -10.43 -19.14 -21.42
N GLN A 55 -10.87 -19.44 -22.65
CA GLN A 55 -12.29 -19.53 -22.99
C GLN A 55 -12.98 -20.71 -22.30
N GLU A 56 -12.36 -21.90 -22.26
CA GLU A 56 -12.92 -23.05 -21.52
C GLU A 56 -13.04 -22.74 -20.03
N LYS A 57 -12.08 -22.02 -19.45
CA LYS A 57 -12.10 -21.66 -18.03
C LYS A 57 -13.22 -20.67 -17.70
N GLU A 58 -13.47 -19.70 -18.57
CA GLU A 58 -14.55 -18.72 -18.43
C GLU A 58 -15.95 -19.38 -18.60
N GLU A 59 -16.06 -20.35 -19.52
CA GLU A 59 -17.30 -21.11 -19.75
C GLU A 59 -17.60 -22.07 -18.57
N THR A 60 -16.56 -22.65 -17.96
CA THR A 60 -16.71 -23.50 -16.75
C THR A 60 -17.16 -22.67 -15.54
N GLU A 61 -16.59 -21.47 -15.35
CA GLU A 61 -16.95 -20.56 -14.25
C GLU A 61 -18.38 -20.02 -14.39
N LEU A 62 -18.84 -19.79 -15.62
CA LEU A 62 -20.24 -19.43 -15.92
C LEU A 62 -21.21 -20.58 -15.61
N THR A 63 -20.85 -21.84 -15.86
CA THR A 63 -21.70 -23.00 -15.54
C THR A 63 -21.80 -23.29 -14.03
N GLU A 64 -20.74 -23.04 -13.25
CA GLU A 64 -20.79 -23.19 -11.78
C GLU A 64 -21.69 -22.12 -11.14
N VAL A 65 -21.66 -20.88 -11.67
CA VAL A 65 -22.53 -19.78 -11.22
C VAL A 65 -24.00 -20.03 -11.57
N GLU A 66 -24.29 -20.67 -12.72
CA GLU A 66 -25.67 -21.07 -13.07
C GLU A 66 -26.18 -22.21 -12.18
N GLN A 67 -25.33 -23.18 -11.80
CA GLN A 67 -25.72 -24.26 -10.89
C GLN A 67 -25.98 -23.78 -9.44
N GLU A 68 -25.19 -22.83 -8.91
CA GLU A 68 -25.46 -22.22 -7.60
C GLU A 68 -26.77 -21.42 -7.59
N LYS A 69 -27.15 -20.85 -8.74
CA LYS A 69 -28.40 -20.10 -8.88
C LYS A 69 -29.64 -20.99 -8.97
N GLU A 70 -29.49 -22.20 -9.51
CA GLU A 70 -30.58 -23.19 -9.58
C GLU A 70 -30.79 -23.91 -8.23
N GLU A 71 -29.73 -24.17 -7.44
CA GLU A 71 -29.85 -24.71 -6.07
C GLU A 71 -30.47 -23.71 -5.08
N THR A 72 -30.22 -22.41 -5.27
CA THR A 72 -30.82 -21.36 -4.44
C THR A 72 -32.29 -21.09 -4.77
N GLU A 73 -32.71 -21.24 -6.04
CA GLU A 73 -34.14 -21.20 -6.42
C GLU A 73 -34.92 -22.44 -5.94
N LEU A 74 -34.31 -23.62 -5.91
CA LEU A 74 -34.96 -24.85 -5.41
C LEU A 74 -35.22 -24.81 -3.90
N THR A 75 -34.37 -24.13 -3.13
CA THR A 75 -34.52 -24.02 -1.66
C THR A 75 -35.57 -22.98 -1.24
N GLU A 76 -35.79 -21.91 -2.02
CA GLU A 76 -36.87 -20.94 -1.75
C GLU A 76 -38.27 -21.49 -2.12
N VAL A 77 -38.38 -22.32 -3.16
CA VAL A 77 -39.66 -22.92 -3.59
C VAL A 77 -40.18 -23.97 -2.60
N GLU A 78 -39.31 -24.61 -1.82
CA GLU A 78 -39.71 -25.62 -0.82
C GLU A 78 -40.17 -25.02 0.53
N GLN A 79 -39.88 -23.73 0.78
CA GLN A 79 -40.28 -23.03 2.02
C GLN A 79 -41.68 -22.40 1.97
N GLU A 80 -42.31 -22.25 0.79
CA GLU A 80 -43.64 -21.64 0.62
C GLU A 80 -44.84 -22.63 0.71
N LYS A 81 -44.68 -23.81 1.32
CA LYS A 81 -45.80 -24.75 1.54
C LYS A 81 -45.97 -25.20 2.99
N GLN A 82 -46.27 -24.28 3.91
CA GLN A 82 -46.96 -24.63 5.16
C GLN A 82 -47.96 -23.53 5.60
N PRO A 83 -49.18 -23.88 6.06
CA PRO A 83 -50.15 -22.89 6.53
C PRO A 83 -49.91 -22.54 8.00
N MET A 84 -50.01 -21.24 8.30
CA MET A 84 -50.05 -20.65 9.64
C MET A 84 -51.30 -21.10 10.43
N THR A 85 -51.10 -21.70 11.60
CA THR A 85 -52.10 -21.71 12.69
C THR A 85 -51.52 -21.01 13.91
N GLY A 86 -52.17 -19.92 14.33
CA GLY A 86 -51.84 -19.22 15.58
C GLY A 86 -52.41 -19.91 16.81
N GLY A 87 -51.70 -19.82 17.94
CA GLY A 87 -52.20 -20.28 19.22
C GLY A 87 -51.17 -20.38 20.35
N VAL A 88 -50.86 -19.23 20.97
CA VAL A 88 -50.77 -19.01 22.44
C VAL A 88 -49.75 -19.80 23.28
N GLU A 89 -48.75 -19.04 23.75
CA GLU A 89 -48.12 -18.97 25.10
C GLU A 89 -47.75 -20.25 25.85
N ALA A 90 -46.43 -20.38 26.12
CA ALA A 90 -45.91 -21.08 27.28
C ALA A 90 -44.74 -20.26 27.87
N ALA A 91 -44.96 -19.67 29.05
CA ALA A 91 -43.90 -19.18 29.92
C ALA A 91 -44.25 -19.45 31.38
N ASN A 92 -43.27 -20.05 32.06
CA ASN A 92 -43.01 -20.08 33.50
C ASN A 92 -43.87 -20.97 34.41
N GLY A 93 -43.18 -21.96 34.98
CA GLY A 93 -43.56 -22.56 36.25
C GLY A 93 -43.00 -21.76 37.43
N ASP A 94 -43.70 -21.77 38.56
CA ASP A 94 -43.13 -22.24 39.82
C ASP A 94 -44.20 -22.41 40.93
N ALA A 95 -43.99 -23.49 41.68
CA ALA A 95 -44.28 -23.75 43.09
C ALA A 95 -45.70 -23.59 43.73
N ALA A 96 -46.12 -24.73 44.29
CA ALA A 96 -46.73 -24.95 45.61
C ALA A 96 -48.25 -24.71 45.81
N SER A 97 -49.00 -25.82 45.87
CA SER A 97 -49.43 -26.45 47.14
C SER A 97 -50.84 -27.09 47.08
N ALA A 98 -50.94 -28.27 47.70
CA ALA A 98 -52.13 -28.92 48.25
C ALA A 98 -53.20 -29.52 47.28
N THR A 99 -53.07 -30.83 47.05
CA THR A 99 -54.17 -31.83 46.93
C THR A 99 -54.90 -31.96 48.30
N PRO A 100 -56.05 -32.66 48.48
CA PRO A 100 -56.59 -33.80 47.71
C PRO A 100 -58.12 -33.74 47.46
N LEU A 101 -58.74 -34.50 46.55
CA LEU A 101 -59.33 -35.84 46.73
C LEU A 101 -60.13 -36.11 45.44
N ALA A 102 -59.80 -37.10 44.62
CA ALA A 102 -60.32 -38.47 44.64
C ALA A 102 -61.73 -38.66 44.04
N ALA A 103 -61.74 -39.49 42.99
CA ALA A 103 -62.74 -40.52 42.63
C ALA A 103 -63.91 -40.20 41.67
N GLY A 104 -64.13 -41.14 40.74
CA GLY A 104 -65.43 -41.42 40.08
C GLY A 104 -65.43 -41.22 38.56
N GLU A 105 -64.86 -42.13 37.76
CA GLU A 105 -65.53 -43.27 37.11
C GLU A 105 -66.72 -42.97 36.17
N ARG A 106 -66.46 -43.22 34.88
CA ARG A 106 -67.20 -44.11 33.95
C ARG A 106 -68.71 -43.93 33.72
N ASN A 107 -68.98 -43.63 32.43
CA ASN A 107 -69.93 -44.27 31.51
C ASN A 107 -71.44 -44.07 31.70
N GLY A 108 -72.11 -43.70 30.60
CA GLY A 108 -73.56 -43.90 30.44
C GLY A 108 -74.17 -43.13 29.28
N ALA A 109 -74.23 -43.76 28.10
CA ALA A 109 -74.89 -43.26 26.90
C ALA A 109 -76.41 -43.21 27.06
N VAL A 110 -77.07 -42.14 26.60
CA VAL A 110 -78.37 -42.20 25.89
C VAL A 110 -78.44 -41.01 24.94
N SER A 111 -78.54 -41.31 23.64
CA SER A 111 -78.78 -40.38 22.55
C SER A 111 -80.24 -39.91 22.55
N VAL A 112 -80.45 -38.62 22.76
CA VAL A 112 -81.71 -37.95 22.39
C VAL A 112 -81.39 -36.91 21.32
N LYS A 113 -81.85 -37.20 20.11
CA LYS A 113 -81.90 -36.27 18.98
C LYS A 113 -82.86 -35.13 19.31
N ILE A 114 -82.37 -33.90 19.24
CA ILE A 114 -83.19 -32.73 18.94
C ILE A 114 -82.54 -32.08 17.72
N PRO A 115 -83.28 -31.88 16.61
CA PRO A 115 -82.73 -31.28 15.40
C PRO A 115 -82.75 -29.75 15.55
N ASP A 116 -81.65 -29.10 15.17
CA ASP A 116 -81.64 -28.10 14.09
C ASP A 116 -80.31 -27.34 14.09
N GLU A 117 -79.74 -27.28 12.88
CA GLU A 117 -78.86 -26.26 12.33
C GLU A 117 -77.85 -25.55 13.25
N VAL A 118 -76.55 -25.83 13.04
CA VAL A 118 -75.61 -24.90 12.37
C VAL A 118 -74.41 -25.74 11.95
N GLN A 119 -74.25 -25.98 10.64
CA GLN A 119 -73.00 -26.45 10.08
C GLN A 119 -71.93 -25.38 10.36
N LYS A 120 -70.91 -25.70 11.16
CA LYS A 120 -69.67 -24.93 11.15
C LYS A 120 -68.97 -25.24 9.83
N GLU A 121 -69.21 -24.40 8.82
CA GLU A 121 -68.42 -24.44 7.60
C GLU A 121 -66.97 -24.06 7.93
N GLN A 122 -66.09 -25.06 7.80
CA GLN A 122 -64.65 -24.89 7.78
C GLN A 122 -64.30 -24.35 6.38
N PHE A 123 -63.73 -23.14 6.29
CA PHE A 123 -63.41 -22.46 5.03
C PHE A 123 -62.35 -23.27 4.25
N THR A 124 -62.81 -24.12 3.33
CA THR A 124 -61.99 -24.72 2.27
C THR A 124 -61.86 -23.69 1.15
N GLY A 125 -60.64 -23.40 0.69
CA GLY A 125 -60.42 -22.42 -0.40
C GLY A 125 -61.30 -22.70 -1.64
N LEU A 126 -61.68 -21.64 -2.36
CA LEU A 126 -62.56 -21.74 -3.54
C LEU A 126 -61.96 -22.64 -4.63
N SER A 127 -62.82 -23.43 -5.29
CA SER A 127 -62.43 -24.19 -6.49
C SER A 127 -62.12 -23.24 -7.66
N LYS A 128 -61.31 -23.68 -8.64
CA LYS A 128 -60.87 -22.86 -9.80
C LYS A 128 -62.04 -22.19 -10.52
N GLU A 129 -63.15 -22.90 -10.67
CA GLU A 129 -64.34 -22.44 -11.40
C GLU A 129 -65.12 -21.38 -10.62
N GLU A 130 -65.24 -21.55 -9.30
CA GLU A 130 -65.88 -20.58 -8.40
C GLU A 130 -65.03 -19.31 -8.24
N LEU A 131 -63.70 -19.46 -8.18
CA LEU A 131 -62.76 -18.35 -8.10
C LEU A 131 -62.80 -17.50 -9.38
N LEU A 132 -62.79 -18.11 -10.56
CA LEU A 132 -62.86 -17.37 -11.84
C LEU A 132 -64.19 -16.62 -12.00
N ARG A 133 -65.29 -17.16 -11.46
CA ARG A 133 -66.61 -16.51 -11.49
C ARG A 133 -66.66 -15.24 -10.63
N VAL A 134 -65.98 -15.24 -9.48
CA VAL A 134 -65.88 -14.05 -8.59
C VAL A 134 -64.80 -13.08 -9.08
N ALA A 135 -63.65 -13.58 -9.53
CA ALA A 135 -62.53 -12.80 -10.03
C ALA A 135 -62.80 -12.07 -11.36
N GLY A 136 -63.72 -12.59 -12.17
CA GLY A 136 -64.15 -11.96 -13.43
C GLY A 136 -65.13 -10.79 -13.27
N THR A 137 -65.55 -10.47 -12.04
CA THR A 137 -66.44 -9.33 -11.80
C THR A 137 -65.73 -8.00 -12.10
N PRO A 138 -66.43 -7.00 -12.68
CA PRO A 138 -65.81 -5.75 -13.12
C PRO A 138 -65.16 -4.95 -11.98
N GLY A 139 -65.61 -5.14 -10.73
CA GLY A 139 -64.98 -4.56 -9.54
C GLY A 139 -63.59 -5.14 -9.28
N TRP A 140 -63.46 -6.47 -9.21
CA TRP A 140 -62.18 -7.15 -8.95
C TRP A 140 -61.17 -6.99 -10.10
N VAL A 141 -61.63 -7.00 -11.35
CA VAL A 141 -60.77 -6.75 -12.52
C VAL A 141 -60.18 -5.33 -12.46
N ARG A 142 -60.99 -4.31 -12.13
CA ARG A 142 -60.52 -2.93 -11.97
C ARG A 142 -59.55 -2.78 -10.80
N THR A 143 -59.84 -3.39 -9.66
CA THR A 143 -58.96 -3.36 -8.48
C THR A 143 -57.62 -4.03 -8.77
N ARG A 144 -57.61 -5.19 -9.44
CA ARG A 144 -56.38 -5.88 -9.83
C ARG A 144 -55.56 -5.05 -10.82
N CYS A 145 -56.20 -4.46 -11.83
CA CYS A 145 -55.50 -3.57 -12.77
C CYS A 145 -54.94 -2.33 -12.09
N ALA A 146 -55.66 -1.74 -11.13
CA ALA A 146 -55.19 -0.60 -10.35
C ALA A 146 -54.01 -0.96 -9.46
N LEU A 147 -54.05 -2.09 -8.75
CA LEU A 147 -52.95 -2.58 -7.92
C LEU A 147 -51.71 -2.93 -8.77
N LEU A 148 -51.90 -3.55 -9.94
CA LEU A 148 -50.80 -3.83 -10.87
C LEU A 148 -50.17 -2.55 -11.42
N ALA A 149 -50.99 -1.54 -11.75
CA ALA A 149 -50.48 -0.24 -12.19
C ALA A 149 -49.72 0.48 -11.06
N LEU A 150 -50.21 0.45 -9.82
CA LEU A 150 -49.53 1.01 -8.66
C LEU A 150 -48.21 0.26 -8.37
N PHE A 151 -48.18 -1.06 -8.52
CA PHE A 151 -46.97 -1.86 -8.40
C PHE A 151 -45.91 -1.41 -9.41
N TRP A 152 -46.26 -1.31 -10.70
CA TRP A 152 -45.31 -0.87 -11.74
C TRP A 152 -44.88 0.59 -11.57
N LEU A 153 -45.78 1.48 -11.12
CA LEU A 153 -45.42 2.86 -10.78
C LEU A 153 -44.46 2.92 -9.58
N GLY A 154 -44.70 2.12 -8.54
CA GLY A 154 -43.82 2.00 -7.39
C GLY A 154 -42.45 1.42 -7.77
N TRP A 155 -42.44 0.35 -8.58
CA TRP A 155 -41.22 -0.26 -9.10
C TRP A 155 -40.40 0.72 -9.94
N LEU A 156 -41.05 1.43 -10.88
CA LEU A 156 -40.38 2.43 -11.71
C LEU A 156 -39.90 3.62 -10.87
N GLY A 157 -40.65 3.99 -9.83
CA GLY A 157 -40.26 5.00 -8.85
C GLY A 157 -39.03 4.59 -8.03
N MET A 158 -38.97 3.33 -7.57
CA MET A 158 -37.79 2.79 -6.89
C MET A 158 -36.58 2.72 -7.81
N LEU A 159 -36.76 2.29 -9.07
CA LEU A 159 -35.69 2.28 -10.09
C LEU A 159 -35.16 3.69 -10.36
N ALA A 160 -36.06 4.66 -10.58
CA ALA A 160 -35.67 6.05 -10.78
C ALA A 160 -34.97 6.62 -9.53
N GLY A 161 -35.46 6.30 -8.33
CA GLY A 161 -34.82 6.67 -7.07
C GLY A 161 -33.39 6.11 -6.95
N ALA A 162 -33.19 4.84 -7.29
CA ALA A 162 -31.86 4.21 -7.29
C ALA A 162 -30.90 4.90 -8.27
N VAL A 163 -31.35 5.18 -9.49
CA VAL A 163 -30.56 5.91 -10.49
C VAL A 163 -30.22 7.32 -10.00
N ILE A 164 -31.17 8.03 -9.38
CA ILE A 164 -30.93 9.38 -8.83
C ILE A 164 -29.88 9.33 -7.72
N ILE A 165 -29.93 8.35 -6.82
CA ILE A 165 -28.93 8.20 -5.74
C ILE A 165 -27.54 7.99 -6.34
N ILE A 166 -27.40 7.14 -7.36
CA ILE A 166 -26.10 6.90 -8.02
C ILE A 166 -25.59 8.18 -8.70
N LEU A 167 -26.46 8.94 -9.35
CA LEU A 167 -26.08 10.20 -10.01
C LEU A 167 -25.73 11.32 -9.04
N GLN A 168 -26.35 11.34 -7.85
CA GLN A 168 -26.07 12.32 -6.80
C GLN A 168 -24.88 11.95 -5.91
N ALA A 169 -24.52 10.66 -5.84
CA ALA A 169 -23.38 10.20 -5.05
C ALA A 169 -22.08 10.81 -5.62
N PRO A 170 -21.27 11.50 -4.78
CA PRO A 170 -19.99 12.02 -5.21
C PRO A 170 -19.07 10.86 -5.59
N ARG A 171 -18.36 11.00 -6.70
CA ARG A 171 -17.37 10.01 -7.12
C ARG A 171 -16.22 9.99 -6.11
N CYS A 172 -15.79 8.80 -5.72
CA CYS A 172 -14.58 8.62 -4.93
C CYS A 172 -13.36 8.99 -5.77
N ARG A 173 -12.39 9.68 -5.17
CA ARG A 173 -11.07 9.86 -5.78
C ARG A 173 -10.40 8.49 -5.95
N ALA A 174 -10.12 8.10 -7.19
CA ALA A 174 -9.34 6.88 -7.45
C ALA A 174 -7.91 7.04 -6.91
N PRO A 175 -7.32 5.96 -6.34
CA PRO A 175 -5.92 5.99 -5.94
C PRO A 175 -5.04 6.26 -7.17
N PRO A 176 -4.01 7.11 -7.05
CA PRO A 176 -3.11 7.36 -8.16
C PRO A 176 -2.33 6.09 -8.51
N PRO A 177 -1.95 5.87 -9.79
CA PRO A 177 -1.06 4.77 -10.14
C PRO A 177 0.28 4.96 -9.41
N ALA A 178 0.61 4.03 -8.53
CA ALA A 178 1.78 4.10 -7.67
C ALA A 178 2.72 2.93 -7.96
N SER A 179 3.99 3.23 -8.24
CA SER A 179 5.02 2.21 -8.33
C SER A 179 5.20 1.48 -6.99
N TRP A 180 5.73 0.26 -7.03
CA TRP A 180 5.96 -0.57 -5.84
C TRP A 180 6.74 0.15 -4.73
N TRP A 181 7.72 1.00 -5.08
CA TRP A 181 8.53 1.76 -4.11
C TRP A 181 7.79 2.89 -3.38
N ASN A 182 6.51 3.14 -3.69
CA ASN A 182 5.67 4.11 -2.98
C ASN A 182 4.68 3.45 -2.03
N GLN A 183 4.58 2.12 -2.06
CA GLN A 183 3.58 1.35 -1.30
C GLN A 183 4.07 1.02 0.12
N GLY A 184 5.38 1.00 0.35
CA GLY A 184 5.98 0.65 1.63
C GLY A 184 7.32 1.34 1.91
N PRO A 185 7.90 1.11 3.10
CA PRO A 185 9.23 1.62 3.46
C PRO A 185 10.33 0.90 2.68
N LEU A 186 11.45 1.59 2.42
CA LEU A 186 12.70 0.95 2.02
C LEU A 186 13.59 0.74 3.24
N TYR A 187 14.34 -0.35 3.21
CA TYR A 187 15.21 -0.75 4.31
C TYR A 187 16.63 -0.96 3.78
N GLN A 188 17.57 -0.18 4.29
CA GLN A 188 18.97 -0.20 3.84
C GLN A 188 19.77 -1.17 4.70
N ILE A 189 20.42 -2.13 4.04
CA ILE A 189 21.28 -3.14 4.69
C ILE A 189 22.73 -2.83 4.33
N GLY A 190 23.61 -2.80 5.33
CA GLY A 190 24.99 -2.34 5.18
C GLY A 190 25.99 -3.39 4.69
N ASP A 191 25.84 -4.65 5.10
CA ASP A 191 26.81 -5.70 4.80
C ASP A 191 26.50 -6.40 3.48
N VAL A 192 27.11 -5.93 2.39
CA VAL A 192 26.95 -6.50 1.05
C VAL A 192 27.71 -7.83 0.90
N HIS A 193 28.79 -8.04 1.67
CA HIS A 193 29.60 -9.25 1.58
C HIS A 193 28.86 -10.50 2.06
N ALA A 194 27.93 -10.34 3.00
CA ALA A 194 27.04 -11.41 3.44
C ALA A 194 26.15 -11.97 2.31
N PHE A 195 25.92 -11.21 1.23
CA PHE A 195 24.98 -11.56 0.16
C PHE A 195 25.64 -11.82 -1.20
N SER A 196 26.95 -11.66 -1.33
CA SER A 196 27.62 -11.70 -2.64
C SER A 196 27.75 -13.09 -3.26
N GLU A 197 27.72 -14.16 -2.47
CA GLU A 197 27.96 -15.52 -2.98
C GLU A 197 26.74 -16.13 -3.69
N ASN A 198 25.51 -15.84 -3.24
CA ASN A 198 24.28 -16.47 -3.74
C ASN A 198 23.18 -15.44 -4.08
N LEU A 199 23.54 -14.33 -4.72
CA LEU A 199 22.58 -13.28 -5.06
C LEU A 199 21.37 -13.77 -5.90
N PRO A 200 21.53 -14.66 -6.89
CA PRO A 200 20.38 -15.15 -7.66
C PRO A 200 19.34 -15.90 -6.80
N ASP A 201 19.79 -16.75 -5.88
CA ASP A 201 18.92 -17.48 -4.97
C ASP A 201 18.22 -16.52 -3.99
N LEU A 202 18.94 -15.48 -3.53
CA LEU A 202 18.39 -14.43 -2.70
C LEU A 202 17.29 -13.66 -3.44
N LEU A 203 17.54 -13.25 -4.69
CA LEU A 203 16.56 -12.54 -5.52
C LEU A 203 15.28 -13.36 -5.67
N GLN A 204 15.40 -14.65 -5.97
CA GLN A 204 14.24 -15.54 -6.07
C GLN A 204 13.47 -15.63 -4.74
N ALA A 205 14.17 -15.74 -3.61
CA ALA A 205 13.54 -15.80 -2.29
C ALA A 205 12.87 -14.47 -1.90
N VAL A 206 13.44 -13.34 -2.30
CA VAL A 206 12.92 -11.98 -2.10
C VAL A 206 11.64 -11.78 -2.91
N HIS A 207 11.66 -12.10 -4.21
CA HIS A 207 10.48 -12.00 -5.08
C HIS A 207 9.35 -12.93 -4.66
N LYS A 208 9.66 -14.15 -4.19
CA LYS A 208 8.65 -15.08 -3.64
C LYS A 208 7.90 -14.52 -2.43
N LYS A 209 8.49 -13.57 -1.71
CA LYS A 209 7.89 -12.89 -0.56
C LYS A 209 7.29 -11.51 -0.92
N ASN A 210 7.15 -11.20 -2.20
CA ASN A 210 6.68 -9.90 -2.69
C ASN A 210 7.53 -8.73 -2.15
N MET A 211 8.84 -8.93 -2.06
CA MET A 211 9.82 -7.91 -1.72
C MET A 211 10.65 -7.58 -2.96
N PHE A 212 11.29 -6.41 -2.95
CA PHE A 212 12.11 -5.91 -4.06
C PHE A 212 13.52 -5.61 -3.58
N LEU A 213 14.51 -5.83 -4.45
CA LEU A 213 15.91 -5.58 -4.13
C LEU A 213 16.47 -4.36 -4.88
N VAL A 214 16.95 -3.38 -4.13
CA VAL A 214 17.67 -2.20 -4.66
C VAL A 214 19.15 -2.33 -4.30
N LEU A 215 20.02 -2.26 -5.31
CA LEU A 215 21.46 -2.38 -5.12
C LEU A 215 22.14 -1.01 -5.05
N ASP A 216 22.90 -0.74 -4.00
CA ASP A 216 23.75 0.45 -3.94
C ASP A 216 25.04 0.22 -4.74
N LEU A 217 25.11 0.87 -5.89
CA LEU A 217 26.25 0.81 -6.83
C LEU A 217 27.11 2.08 -6.78
N THR A 218 27.14 2.76 -5.63
CA THR A 218 28.00 3.92 -5.44
C THR A 218 29.48 3.52 -5.63
N PRO A 219 30.19 4.05 -6.64
CA PRO A 219 31.49 3.51 -7.05
C PRO A 219 32.55 3.52 -5.95
N ASN A 220 32.67 4.65 -5.24
CA ASN A 220 33.65 4.82 -4.17
C ASN A 220 33.00 4.68 -2.79
N TYR A 221 32.38 3.53 -2.52
CA TYR A 221 31.60 3.28 -1.31
C TYR A 221 32.40 3.40 0.02
N ASN A 222 33.72 3.20 -0.01
CA ASN A 222 34.62 3.31 1.15
C ASN A 222 35.30 4.68 1.29
N GLY A 223 35.19 5.55 0.28
CA GLY A 223 35.89 6.83 0.26
C GLY A 223 34.99 8.02 0.59
N ASP A 224 35.61 9.16 0.87
CA ASP A 224 34.91 10.39 1.26
C ASP A 224 34.05 10.98 0.13
N GLN A 225 34.43 10.74 -1.13
CA GLN A 225 33.71 11.25 -2.31
C GLN A 225 33.11 10.09 -3.11
N PRO A 226 31.78 10.04 -3.31
CA PRO A 226 31.08 8.90 -3.95
C PRO A 226 31.60 8.49 -5.34
N TRP A 227 32.16 9.46 -6.08
CA TRP A 227 32.61 9.30 -7.47
C TRP A 227 34.13 9.51 -7.65
N PHE A 228 34.91 9.25 -6.60
CA PHE A 228 36.36 9.51 -6.56
C PHE A 228 36.68 10.99 -6.80
N SER A 229 37.18 11.34 -7.99
CA SER A 229 37.56 12.69 -8.37
C SER A 229 36.90 13.09 -9.69
N ASN A 230 36.71 14.39 -9.91
CA ASN A 230 36.09 14.90 -11.14
C ASN A 230 36.82 14.44 -12.42
N ILE A 231 38.13 14.16 -12.34
CA ILE A 231 38.95 13.74 -13.50
C ILE A 231 38.64 12.30 -13.90
N THR A 232 38.44 11.42 -12.93
CA THR A 232 38.18 9.99 -13.14
C THR A 232 36.70 9.68 -13.35
N MET A 233 35.83 10.64 -13.08
CA MET A 233 34.38 10.46 -13.06
C MET A 233 33.81 9.98 -14.40
N THR A 234 34.33 10.47 -15.52
CA THR A 234 33.91 10.03 -16.87
C THR A 234 34.17 8.55 -17.08
N THR A 235 35.39 8.09 -16.77
CA THR A 235 35.78 6.68 -16.89
C THR A 235 34.94 5.80 -15.97
N VAL A 236 34.76 6.22 -14.72
CA VAL A 236 33.96 5.46 -13.73
C VAL A 236 32.49 5.39 -14.16
N ALA A 237 31.92 6.48 -14.69
CA ALA A 237 30.55 6.49 -15.18
C ALA A 237 30.34 5.60 -16.40
N GLU A 238 31.33 5.46 -17.29
CA GLU A 238 31.26 4.51 -18.41
C GLU A 238 31.31 3.05 -17.93
N GLU A 239 32.26 2.72 -17.03
CA GLU A 239 32.34 1.38 -16.44
C GLU A 239 31.05 1.01 -15.68
N LEU A 240 30.44 1.98 -15.01
CA LEU A 240 29.17 1.78 -14.31
C LEU A 240 28.04 1.36 -15.25
N LYS A 241 28.00 1.82 -16.51
CA LYS A 241 26.97 1.38 -17.47
C LYS A 241 27.00 -0.13 -17.69
N SER A 242 28.19 -0.71 -17.81
CA SER A 242 28.38 -2.15 -17.94
C SER A 242 27.89 -2.90 -16.70
N ALA A 243 28.23 -2.39 -15.51
CA ALA A 243 27.76 -2.96 -14.25
C ALA A 243 26.23 -2.88 -14.10
N LEU A 244 25.61 -1.75 -14.47
CA LEU A 244 24.16 -1.56 -14.45
C LEU A 244 23.47 -2.58 -15.36
N MET A 245 23.94 -2.73 -16.60
CA MET A 245 23.38 -3.70 -17.54
C MET A 245 23.47 -5.13 -16.99
N PHE A 246 24.61 -5.49 -16.39
CA PHE A 246 24.80 -6.79 -15.77
C PHE A 246 23.79 -7.04 -14.64
N TRP A 247 23.73 -6.16 -13.63
CA TRP A 247 22.88 -6.36 -12.46
C TRP A 247 21.38 -6.31 -12.77
N LEU A 248 20.97 -5.44 -13.69
CA LEU A 248 19.58 -5.38 -14.13
C LEU A 248 19.18 -6.65 -14.91
N GLN A 249 20.10 -7.24 -15.69
CA GLN A 249 19.86 -8.52 -16.36
C GLN A 249 19.74 -9.69 -15.36
N GLN A 250 20.40 -9.61 -14.20
CA GLN A 250 20.24 -10.58 -13.11
C GLN A 250 18.89 -10.47 -12.38
N GLY A 251 18.07 -9.45 -12.68
CA GLY A 251 16.75 -9.29 -12.10
C GLY A 251 16.65 -8.33 -10.91
N VAL A 252 17.71 -7.56 -10.61
CA VAL A 252 17.66 -6.49 -9.59
C VAL A 252 16.55 -5.47 -9.91
N ASP A 253 15.84 -4.98 -8.90
CA ASP A 253 14.64 -4.11 -9.06
C ASP A 253 14.94 -2.62 -9.01
N GLY A 254 16.14 -2.25 -8.60
CA GLY A 254 16.55 -0.86 -8.62
C GLY A 254 17.99 -0.65 -8.29
N VAL A 255 18.44 0.58 -8.48
CA VAL A 255 19.80 0.99 -8.19
C VAL A 255 19.80 2.26 -7.36
N GLN A 256 20.62 2.26 -6.32
CA GLN A 256 20.94 3.44 -5.53
C GLN A 256 22.33 3.97 -5.92
N LEU A 257 22.43 5.29 -6.15
CA LEU A 257 23.68 5.98 -6.46
C LEU A 257 23.85 7.21 -5.57
N GLY A 258 24.97 7.30 -4.85
CA GLY A 258 25.34 8.48 -4.08
C GLY A 258 25.99 9.58 -4.91
N GLY A 259 25.95 10.82 -4.42
CA GLY A 259 26.58 11.98 -5.07
C GLY A 259 25.93 12.37 -6.39
N VAL A 260 24.59 12.25 -6.49
CA VAL A 260 23.87 12.55 -7.73
C VAL A 260 24.01 14.01 -8.16
N ASP A 261 24.19 14.93 -7.21
CA ASP A 261 24.46 16.35 -7.45
C ASP A 261 25.77 16.59 -8.21
N GLN A 262 26.78 15.75 -7.99
CA GLN A 262 28.07 15.85 -8.67
C GLN A 262 28.00 15.24 -10.07
N VAL A 263 27.46 14.03 -10.19
CA VAL A 263 27.48 13.29 -11.48
C VAL A 263 26.56 13.92 -12.50
N SER A 264 25.37 14.39 -12.09
CA SER A 264 24.43 15.02 -13.02
C SER A 264 24.93 16.35 -13.55
N SER A 265 25.81 17.04 -12.81
CA SER A 265 26.36 18.34 -13.20
C SER A 265 27.65 18.23 -13.99
N VAL A 266 28.57 17.33 -13.62
CA VAL A 266 29.89 17.19 -14.26
C VAL A 266 29.81 16.38 -15.56
N VAL A 267 29.00 15.31 -15.61
CA VAL A 267 28.88 14.41 -16.77
C VAL A 267 27.41 14.19 -17.19
N PRO A 268 26.69 15.25 -17.60
CA PRO A 268 25.24 15.19 -17.84
C PRO A 268 24.83 14.20 -18.94
N SER A 269 25.65 14.00 -19.97
CA SER A 269 25.36 13.02 -21.04
C SER A 269 25.42 11.58 -20.52
N LEU A 270 26.50 11.22 -19.80
CA LEU A 270 26.65 9.89 -19.21
C LEU A 270 25.60 9.62 -18.14
N TRP A 271 25.24 10.65 -17.38
CA TRP A 271 24.13 10.57 -16.43
C TRP A 271 22.80 10.29 -17.12
N ALA A 272 22.51 10.94 -18.26
CA ALA A 272 21.31 10.65 -19.04
C ALA A 272 21.29 9.20 -19.56
N ASP A 273 22.44 8.67 -20.00
CA ASP A 273 22.57 7.27 -20.41
C ASP A 273 22.31 6.31 -19.24
N ILE A 274 22.90 6.58 -18.05
CA ILE A 274 22.69 5.79 -16.83
C ILE A 274 21.19 5.74 -16.47
N ARG A 275 20.51 6.89 -16.53
CA ARG A 275 19.06 6.95 -16.30
C ARG A 275 18.27 6.15 -17.32
N ALA A 276 18.61 6.28 -18.60
CA ALA A 276 17.95 5.52 -19.65
C ALA A 276 18.10 4.01 -19.46
N ILE A 277 19.28 3.53 -19.02
CA ILE A 277 19.54 2.12 -18.75
C ILE A 277 18.63 1.59 -17.63
N VAL A 278 18.41 2.36 -16.56
CA VAL A 278 17.58 1.93 -15.42
C VAL A 278 16.09 2.11 -15.73
N GLN A 279 15.67 3.30 -16.15
CA GLN A 279 14.25 3.69 -16.19
C GLN A 279 13.52 3.20 -17.46
N ASN A 280 14.20 3.06 -18.59
CA ASN A 280 13.55 2.74 -19.88
C ASN A 280 13.41 1.23 -20.15
N ARG A 281 13.81 0.38 -19.21
CA ARG A 281 13.83 -1.09 -19.38
C ARG A 281 12.44 -1.73 -19.32
N SER A 282 11.50 -1.14 -18.57
CA SER A 282 10.16 -1.70 -18.42
C SER A 282 9.05 -0.66 -18.60
N GLN A 283 8.02 -1.05 -19.33
CA GLN A 283 6.79 -0.27 -19.50
C GLN A 283 5.74 -0.62 -18.44
N ASP A 284 5.80 -1.83 -17.88
CA ASP A 284 4.82 -2.31 -16.90
C ASP A 284 5.17 -1.82 -15.49
N ILE A 285 4.16 -1.36 -14.74
CA ILE A 285 4.30 -0.66 -13.47
C ILE A 285 4.97 -1.55 -12.42
N ASP A 286 4.65 -2.84 -12.42
CA ASP A 286 5.13 -3.79 -11.41
C ASP A 286 6.56 -4.29 -11.68
N SER A 287 7.03 -4.15 -12.92
CA SER A 287 8.42 -4.47 -13.30
C SER A 287 9.29 -3.23 -13.53
N LYS A 288 8.80 -2.03 -13.17
CA LYS A 288 9.60 -0.79 -13.21
C LYS A 288 10.80 -0.89 -12.29
N LYS A 289 11.92 -0.39 -12.78
CA LYS A 289 13.17 -0.32 -12.04
C LYS A 289 13.33 1.07 -11.44
N VAL A 290 13.65 1.13 -10.15
CA VAL A 290 13.81 2.41 -9.43
C VAL A 290 15.24 2.92 -9.49
N LEU A 291 15.42 4.20 -9.77
CA LEU A 291 16.69 4.90 -9.56
C LEU A 291 16.60 5.79 -8.31
N VAL A 292 17.33 5.41 -7.26
CA VAL A 292 17.43 6.15 -6.00
C VAL A 292 18.71 6.98 -6.01
N GLY A 293 18.57 8.31 -5.98
CA GLY A 293 19.69 9.21 -5.79
C GLY A 293 19.94 9.50 -4.32
N VAL A 294 21.20 9.62 -3.90
CA VAL A 294 21.57 10.14 -2.57
C VAL A 294 22.39 11.41 -2.73
N SER A 295 22.04 12.44 -1.98
CA SER A 295 22.77 13.71 -1.97
C SER A 295 22.89 14.28 -0.56
N SER A 296 23.93 15.07 -0.33
CA SER A 296 24.17 15.76 0.94
C SER A 296 23.47 17.12 1.04
N GLN A 297 22.61 17.48 0.09
CA GLN A 297 21.87 18.74 0.12
C GLN A 297 20.88 18.75 1.28
N GLY A 298 20.90 19.82 2.08
CA GLY A 298 20.02 20.00 3.24
C GLY A 298 18.86 20.98 2.98
N SER A 299 18.94 21.81 1.95
CA SER A 299 17.98 22.89 1.71
C SER A 299 16.81 22.44 0.82
N GLY A 300 15.57 22.76 1.20
CA GLY A 300 14.38 22.45 0.39
C GLY A 300 14.48 22.90 -1.09
N PRO A 301 14.87 24.17 -1.38
CA PRO A 301 15.11 24.63 -2.75
C PRO A 301 16.18 23.85 -3.52
N GLU A 302 17.29 23.46 -2.87
CA GLU A 302 18.37 22.70 -3.51
C GLU A 302 17.89 21.29 -3.84
N VAL A 303 17.20 20.63 -2.91
CA VAL A 303 16.57 19.32 -3.12
C VAL A 303 15.55 19.37 -4.24
N SER A 304 14.72 20.42 -4.31
CA SER A 304 13.75 20.60 -5.40
C SER A 304 14.44 20.77 -6.76
N SER A 305 15.46 21.62 -6.84
CA SER A 305 16.23 21.82 -8.08
C SER A 305 16.96 20.55 -8.50
N LEU A 306 17.47 19.77 -7.54
CA LEU A 306 18.13 18.51 -7.80
C LEU A 306 17.16 17.44 -8.29
N LEU A 307 15.95 17.35 -7.75
CA LEU A 307 14.91 16.44 -8.26
C LEU A 307 14.55 16.72 -9.73
N GLU A 308 14.51 17.99 -10.12
CA GLU A 308 14.24 18.40 -11.52
C GLU A 308 15.42 18.09 -12.44
N SER A 309 16.63 18.48 -12.03
CA SER A 309 17.84 18.38 -12.86
C SER A 309 18.41 16.95 -12.94
N SER A 310 18.38 16.21 -11.85
CA SER A 310 18.90 14.83 -11.81
C SER A 310 17.94 13.85 -12.46
N GLY A 311 16.61 14.04 -12.37
CA GLY A 311 15.64 13.13 -12.98
C GLY A 311 15.61 11.72 -12.36
N VAL A 312 16.07 11.57 -11.12
CA VAL A 312 15.92 10.33 -10.33
C VAL A 312 14.46 10.07 -9.95
N ASP A 313 14.11 8.82 -9.67
CA ASP A 313 12.77 8.45 -9.22
C ASP A 313 12.55 8.81 -7.75
N LEU A 314 13.55 8.55 -6.91
CA LEU A 314 13.57 8.92 -5.49
C LEU A 314 14.88 9.64 -5.16
N LEU A 315 14.82 10.62 -4.25
CA LEU A 315 16.00 11.34 -3.77
C LEU A 315 16.08 11.30 -2.24
N LEU A 316 17.14 10.68 -1.72
CA LEU A 316 17.55 10.74 -0.32
C LEU A 316 18.41 11.98 -0.11
N SER A 317 18.11 12.75 0.93
CA SER A 317 18.72 14.06 1.20
C SER A 317 18.91 14.30 2.69
N ASP A 318 19.73 15.29 3.04
CA ASP A 318 20.03 15.64 4.43
C ASP A 318 19.02 16.65 5.03
N LEU A 319 17.86 16.82 4.39
CA LEU A 319 16.88 17.88 4.69
C LEU A 319 16.31 17.82 6.11
N LEU A 320 16.18 16.62 6.67
CA LEU A 320 15.62 16.39 8.01
C LEU A 320 16.70 16.39 9.12
N ARG A 321 17.93 16.83 8.85
CA ARG A 321 19.08 16.60 9.74
C ARG A 321 19.53 17.80 10.60
N SER A 322 19.47 19.05 10.12
CA SER A 322 20.19 20.15 10.80
C SER A 322 19.37 21.36 11.25
N ASP A 323 18.18 21.61 10.69
CA ASP A 323 17.59 22.96 10.77
C ASP A 323 16.24 23.00 11.55
N GLY A 324 15.87 21.87 12.15
CA GLY A 324 14.73 21.75 13.07
C GLY A 324 13.35 21.91 12.43
N PRO A 325 12.28 21.87 13.25
CA PRO A 325 10.88 21.81 12.79
C PRO A 325 10.45 22.97 11.88
N ALA A 326 10.92 24.19 12.15
CA ALA A 326 10.63 25.34 11.29
C ALA A 326 11.14 25.14 9.85
N HIS A 327 12.37 24.63 9.72
CA HIS A 327 12.92 24.31 8.40
C HIS A 327 12.16 23.18 7.73
N TYR A 328 11.79 22.13 8.48
CA TYR A 328 10.97 21.03 7.94
C TYR A 328 9.67 21.56 7.36
N SER A 329 8.94 22.41 8.10
CA SER A 329 7.66 22.96 7.62
C SER A 329 7.80 23.75 6.31
N ARG A 330 8.84 24.59 6.20
CA ARG A 330 9.11 25.39 4.99
C ARG A 330 9.49 24.51 3.82
N SER A 331 10.37 23.55 4.04
CA SER A 331 10.85 22.61 3.03
C SER A 331 9.74 21.67 2.56
N LEU A 332 8.91 21.16 3.47
CA LEU A 332 7.73 20.36 3.16
C LEU A 332 6.70 21.15 2.35
N SER A 333 6.44 22.41 2.71
CA SER A 333 5.54 23.27 1.94
C SER A 333 6.02 23.46 0.51
N LEU A 334 7.33 23.67 0.32
CA LEU A 334 7.94 23.87 -0.98
C LEU A 334 7.90 22.58 -1.82
N LEU A 335 8.39 21.47 -1.27
CA LEU A 335 8.47 20.20 -1.98
C LEU A 335 7.08 19.66 -2.36
N ARG A 336 6.10 19.79 -1.46
CA ARG A 336 4.70 19.43 -1.75
C ARG A 336 4.12 20.23 -2.91
N SER A 337 4.50 21.50 -3.06
CA SER A 337 4.00 22.35 -4.15
C SER A 337 4.73 22.14 -5.48
N ALA A 338 5.99 21.71 -5.42
CA ALA A 338 6.85 21.56 -6.59
C ALA A 338 6.83 20.16 -7.19
N HIS A 339 6.65 19.11 -6.36
CA HIS A 339 6.85 17.72 -6.76
C HIS A 339 5.68 16.81 -6.35
N PRO A 340 5.36 15.78 -7.15
CA PRO A 340 4.46 14.73 -6.71
C PRO A 340 5.09 13.93 -5.57
N GLN A 341 4.27 13.52 -4.60
CA GLN A 341 4.76 12.75 -3.44
C GLN A 341 5.44 11.42 -3.82
N SER A 342 5.11 10.86 -4.99
CA SER A 342 5.70 9.61 -5.48
C SER A 342 7.18 9.70 -5.86
N ARG A 343 7.75 10.91 -5.83
CA ARG A 343 9.19 11.16 -6.06
C ARG A 343 9.94 11.56 -4.79
N LEU A 344 9.22 11.74 -3.68
CA LEU A 344 9.78 12.17 -2.42
C LEU A 344 10.17 10.96 -1.60
N ALA A 345 11.41 10.94 -1.11
CA ALA A 345 11.87 9.97 -0.15
C ALA A 345 12.41 10.68 1.09
N TRP A 346 12.24 10.06 2.26
CA TRP A 346 12.60 10.65 3.54
C TRP A 346 13.52 9.73 4.31
N ASN A 347 14.68 10.26 4.69
CA ASN A 347 15.65 9.58 5.53
C ASN A 347 16.22 10.56 6.57
N LEU A 348 16.75 10.01 7.65
CA LEU A 348 17.61 10.73 8.60
C LEU A 348 19.01 10.11 8.63
N GLY A 349 19.03 8.79 8.73
CA GLY A 349 20.24 7.99 8.60
C GLY A 349 20.66 7.80 7.15
N GLY A 350 21.78 7.12 7.00
CA GLY A 350 22.29 6.64 5.73
C GLY A 350 23.66 6.01 5.90
N ARG A 351 24.26 5.54 4.81
CA ARG A 351 25.59 4.94 4.80
C ARG A 351 26.65 5.80 5.51
N SER A 352 26.67 7.10 5.20
CA SER A 352 27.66 8.04 5.74
C SER A 352 27.22 8.70 7.04
N GLN A 353 25.91 8.86 7.26
CA GLN A 353 25.36 9.53 8.44
C GLN A 353 25.24 8.59 9.66
N GLY A 354 25.12 7.28 9.44
CA GLY A 354 24.89 6.29 10.50
C GLY A 354 23.41 6.08 10.82
N HIS A 355 23.16 5.45 11.97
CA HIS A 355 21.82 5.04 12.42
C HIS A 355 21.03 6.16 13.09
N LEU A 356 19.71 6.07 13.04
CA LEU A 356 18.79 7.05 13.59
C LEU A 356 19.09 7.36 15.07
N ALA A 357 19.28 6.32 15.90
CA ALA A 357 19.51 6.50 17.33
C ALA A 357 20.86 7.16 17.68
N SER A 358 21.83 7.12 16.77
CA SER A 358 23.09 7.87 16.90
C SER A 358 22.90 9.36 16.62
N LEU A 359 22.01 9.68 15.68
CA LEU A 359 21.75 11.05 15.22
C LEU A 359 20.83 11.81 16.17
N VAL A 360 19.74 11.19 16.63
CA VAL A 360 18.70 11.86 17.42
C VAL A 360 18.65 11.45 18.89
N GLY A 361 19.48 10.47 19.28
CA GLY A 361 19.45 9.85 20.61
C GLY A 361 18.27 8.90 20.81
N SER A 362 18.35 8.04 21.83
CA SER A 362 17.35 6.98 22.07
C SER A 362 15.92 7.53 22.26
N ALA A 363 15.78 8.63 23.02
CA ALA A 363 14.48 9.27 23.24
C ALA A 363 13.82 9.81 21.96
N GLY A 364 14.63 10.19 20.96
CA GLY A 364 14.16 10.74 19.69
C GLY A 364 13.73 9.68 18.67
N VAL A 365 14.09 8.41 18.85
CA VAL A 365 13.89 7.35 17.84
C VAL A 365 12.42 7.22 17.45
N LYS A 366 11.52 7.03 18.42
CA LYS A 366 10.07 6.84 18.18
C LYS A 366 9.43 8.06 17.52
N VAL A 367 9.87 9.26 17.89
CA VAL A 367 9.39 10.54 17.31
C VAL A 367 9.74 10.61 15.83
N HIS A 368 10.96 10.24 15.45
CA HIS A 368 11.42 10.30 14.07
C HIS A 368 10.91 9.12 13.23
N GLN A 369 10.69 7.94 13.83
CA GLN A 369 9.96 6.85 13.17
C GLN A 369 8.55 7.31 12.80
N LEU A 370 7.82 7.93 13.73
CA LEU A 370 6.49 8.51 13.46
C LEU A 370 6.57 9.53 12.33
N LEU A 371 7.52 10.47 12.40
CA LEU A 371 7.74 11.49 11.36
C LEU A 371 7.91 10.86 9.98
N LEU A 372 8.84 9.92 9.82
CA LEU A 372 9.14 9.30 8.53
C LEU A 372 7.93 8.56 7.96
N PHE A 373 7.23 7.76 8.78
CA PHE A 373 6.04 7.04 8.31
C PHE A 373 4.85 7.96 7.96
N THR A 374 4.71 9.12 8.62
CA THR A 374 3.56 10.02 8.36
C THR A 374 3.82 11.05 7.26
N LEU A 375 5.05 11.25 6.82
CA LEU A 375 5.37 12.15 5.70
C LEU A 375 4.89 11.59 4.34
N PRO A 376 4.54 12.48 3.37
CA PRO A 376 4.08 12.07 2.04
C PRO A 376 5.26 11.64 1.17
N GLY A 377 5.19 10.43 0.63
CA GLY A 377 6.31 9.80 -0.11
C GLY A 377 6.83 8.55 0.60
N THR A 378 8.08 8.19 0.31
CA THR A 378 8.65 6.90 0.68
C THR A 378 9.60 7.02 1.88
N PRO A 379 9.29 6.44 3.05
CA PRO A 379 10.20 6.43 4.18
C PRO A 379 11.34 5.41 3.95
N VAL A 380 12.56 5.81 4.28
CA VAL A 380 13.76 4.97 4.16
C VAL A 380 14.46 4.89 5.51
N PHE A 381 14.70 3.66 5.96
CA PHE A 381 15.32 3.36 7.25
C PHE A 381 16.58 2.52 7.05
N ASN A 382 17.55 2.67 7.96
CA ASN A 382 18.66 1.74 8.07
C ASN A 382 18.27 0.52 8.90
N TYR A 383 18.97 -0.57 8.69
CA TYR A 383 18.81 -1.75 9.53
C TYR A 383 19.08 -1.45 11.00
N GLY A 384 18.24 -1.89 11.91
CA GLY A 384 18.36 -1.58 13.33
C GLY A 384 17.75 -0.23 13.75
N ASP A 385 17.32 0.65 12.84
CA ASP A 385 16.59 1.88 13.21
C ASP A 385 15.25 1.56 13.91
N GLU A 386 14.64 0.41 13.60
CA GLU A 386 13.42 -0.08 14.24
C GLU A 386 13.60 -0.45 15.71
N ILE A 387 14.81 -0.89 16.11
CA ILE A 387 15.15 -1.21 17.51
C ILE A 387 15.92 -0.07 18.19
N GLY A 388 16.23 1.01 17.49
CA GLY A 388 17.07 2.09 18.02
C GLY A 388 18.54 1.70 18.18
N LEU A 389 19.07 0.91 17.24
CA LEU A 389 20.48 0.51 17.20
C LEU A 389 21.39 1.75 17.07
N ARG A 390 22.47 1.77 17.84
CA ARG A 390 23.45 2.87 17.85
C ARG A 390 24.76 2.42 17.22
N ASP A 391 25.41 3.35 16.55
CA ASP A 391 26.71 3.16 15.94
C ASP A 391 27.79 2.98 17.01
N GLN A 392 28.66 1.98 16.81
CA GLN A 392 29.73 1.64 17.74
C GLN A 392 31.10 1.84 17.08
N GLY A 393 31.46 3.10 16.83
CA GLY A 393 32.71 3.47 16.14
C GLY A 393 32.69 3.25 14.62
N THR A 394 31.73 2.48 14.09
CA THR A 394 31.42 2.34 12.66
C THR A 394 29.95 2.67 12.41
N THR A 395 29.62 3.12 11.20
CA THR A 395 28.23 3.34 10.74
C THR A 395 27.54 2.04 10.30
N PHE A 396 28.19 0.89 10.53
CA PHE A 396 27.70 -0.44 10.21
C PHE A 396 27.86 -1.39 11.42
N PRO A 397 27.12 -1.14 12.52
CA PRO A 397 27.12 -2.01 13.69
C PRO A 397 26.47 -3.37 13.41
N THR A 398 26.87 -4.42 14.11
CA THR A 398 26.22 -5.73 13.98
C THR A 398 24.78 -5.68 14.50
N MET A 399 23.85 -6.26 13.74
CA MET A 399 22.45 -6.34 14.12
C MET A 399 22.26 -7.24 15.36
N LEU A 400 21.51 -6.75 16.34
CA LEU A 400 21.30 -7.41 17.63
C LEU A 400 20.05 -8.30 17.57
N TRP A 401 20.20 -9.51 17.03
CA TRP A 401 19.09 -10.47 16.87
C TRP A 401 18.72 -11.17 18.19
N ASP A 402 19.71 -11.71 18.89
CA ASP A 402 19.53 -12.50 20.11
C ASP A 402 20.37 -11.92 21.25
N THR A 403 19.79 -11.85 22.45
CA THR A 403 20.57 -11.67 23.68
C THR A 403 21.07 -13.04 24.12
N PRO A 404 22.38 -13.25 24.34
CA PRO A 404 22.87 -14.51 24.87
C PRO A 404 22.23 -14.76 26.24
N GLU A 405 21.74 -15.99 26.46
CA GLU A 405 21.05 -16.41 27.70
C GLU A 405 21.84 -16.07 28.99
N SER A 406 23.17 -15.97 28.88
CA SER A 406 24.07 -15.58 29.97
C SER A 406 23.89 -14.15 30.49
N GLU A 407 23.25 -13.25 29.74
CA GLU A 407 23.00 -11.85 30.15
C GLU A 407 21.55 -11.60 30.59
N GLN A 408 20.64 -12.56 30.38
CA GLN A 408 19.19 -12.43 30.59
C GLN A 408 18.74 -12.42 32.07
N GLY A 409 19.64 -12.26 33.04
CA GLY A 409 19.26 -12.33 34.46
C GLY A 409 20.14 -11.60 35.47
N LEU A 410 21.19 -10.88 35.05
CA LEU A 410 22.21 -10.36 35.99
C LEU A 410 22.29 -8.83 36.07
N ASN A 411 21.88 -8.09 35.03
CA ASN A 411 22.04 -6.63 34.96
C ASN A 411 20.68 -5.93 34.71
N GLY A 412 20.19 -5.14 35.66
CA GLY A 412 18.93 -4.38 35.53
C GLY A 412 18.91 -3.46 34.31
N THR A 413 20.04 -2.82 34.00
CA THR A 413 20.21 -1.94 32.83
C THR A 413 20.03 -2.67 31.49
N ALA A 414 20.50 -3.91 31.37
CA ALA A 414 20.36 -4.68 30.14
C ALA A 414 18.90 -5.03 29.85
N LYS A 415 18.12 -5.29 30.91
CA LYS A 415 16.68 -5.53 30.82
C LYS A 415 15.93 -4.28 30.37
N GLU A 416 16.26 -3.11 30.93
CA GLU A 416 15.67 -1.83 30.53
C GLU A 416 15.96 -1.51 29.05
N GLU A 417 17.20 -1.71 28.60
CA GLU A 417 17.56 -1.55 27.18
C GLU A 417 16.79 -2.50 26.26
N GLN A 418 16.57 -3.75 26.69
CA GLN A 418 15.81 -4.73 25.93
C GLN A 418 14.32 -4.34 25.84
N GLU A 419 13.74 -3.88 26.95
CA GLU A 419 12.36 -3.36 26.97
C GLU A 419 12.22 -2.12 26.09
N GLU A 420 13.21 -1.23 26.07
CA GLU A 420 13.25 -0.07 25.18
C GLU A 420 13.31 -0.48 23.70
N ARG A 421 14.20 -1.42 23.34
CA ARG A 421 14.30 -1.96 21.96
C ARG A 421 12.99 -2.60 21.51
N ALA A 422 12.38 -3.41 22.37
CA ALA A 422 11.08 -4.03 22.09
C ALA A 422 9.97 -2.99 21.91
N SER A 423 10.01 -1.92 22.72
CA SER A 423 9.07 -0.80 22.61
C SER A 423 9.23 -0.03 21.29
N CYS A 424 10.48 0.25 20.87
CA CYS A 424 10.76 0.86 19.56
C CYS A 424 10.27 -0.02 18.41
N LEU A 425 10.56 -1.33 18.47
CA LEU A 425 10.12 -2.27 17.44
C LEU A 425 8.59 -2.34 17.33
N GLN A 426 7.88 -2.32 18.47
CA GLN A 426 6.42 -2.33 18.48
C GLN A 426 5.84 -1.06 17.86
N VAL A 427 6.42 0.11 18.15
CA VAL A 427 6.03 1.39 17.54
C VAL A 427 6.27 1.33 16.02
N PHE A 428 7.45 0.87 15.60
CA PHE A 428 7.79 0.74 14.19
C PHE A 428 6.81 -0.17 13.43
N LYS A 429 6.51 -1.36 13.96
CA LYS A 429 5.54 -2.29 13.36
C LYS A 429 4.14 -1.67 13.27
N THR A 430 3.69 -1.03 14.34
CA THR A 430 2.36 -0.38 14.37
C THR A 430 2.26 0.72 13.31
N LEU A 431 3.32 1.52 13.14
CA LEU A 431 3.36 2.58 12.13
C LEU A 431 3.43 2.03 10.71
N ALA A 432 4.20 0.96 10.48
CA ALA A 432 4.27 0.28 9.19
C ALA A 432 2.90 -0.31 8.80
N ASP A 433 2.24 -1.02 9.71
CA ASP A 433 0.90 -1.58 9.49
C ASP A 433 -0.14 -0.50 9.20
N LEU A 434 -0.09 0.64 9.91
CA LEU A 434 -0.95 1.79 9.66
C LEU A 434 -0.68 2.40 8.29
N ARG A 435 0.60 2.54 7.91
CA ARG A 435 1.00 3.13 6.63
C ARG A 435 0.53 2.29 5.46
N GLU A 436 0.50 0.97 5.58
CA GLU A 436 0.03 0.06 4.53
C GLU A 436 -1.50 0.04 4.40
N ARG A 437 -2.23 0.12 5.52
CA ARG A 437 -3.70 -0.01 5.52
C ARG A 437 -4.43 1.29 5.20
N GLU A 438 -3.87 2.43 5.61
CA GLU A 438 -4.59 3.70 5.60
C GLU A 438 -4.28 4.53 4.35
N LEU A 439 -5.28 4.70 3.47
CA LEU A 439 -5.14 5.47 2.22
C LEU A 439 -4.70 6.92 2.46
N ALA A 440 -5.11 7.52 3.58
CA ALA A 440 -4.68 8.86 3.97
C ALA A 440 -3.18 8.93 4.24
N LEU A 441 -2.60 7.89 4.83
CA LEU A 441 -1.15 7.84 5.03
C LEU A 441 -0.44 7.47 3.72
N LEU A 442 -1.01 6.59 2.88
CA LEU A 442 -0.46 6.23 1.56
C LEU A 442 -0.39 7.39 0.58
N TYR A 443 -1.56 7.91 0.24
CA TYR A 443 -1.75 8.84 -0.88
C TYR A 443 -2.29 10.20 -0.43
N GLY A 444 -2.63 10.36 0.84
CA GLY A 444 -3.24 11.57 1.36
C GLY A 444 -2.35 12.80 1.22
N ASP A 445 -2.98 13.91 0.88
CA ASP A 445 -2.34 15.21 0.75
C ASP A 445 -1.88 15.69 2.15
N LEU A 446 -0.70 16.29 2.21
CA LEU A 446 -0.15 16.87 3.45
C LEU A 446 -0.71 18.29 3.65
N LEU A 447 -1.44 18.51 4.73
CA LEU A 447 -1.93 19.82 5.17
C LEU A 447 -1.12 20.28 6.38
N LEU A 448 -0.26 21.29 6.21
CA LEU A 448 0.48 21.88 7.32
C LEU A 448 -0.47 22.65 8.25
N LEU A 449 -0.36 22.40 9.56
CA LEU A 449 -1.12 23.08 10.59
C LEU A 449 -0.19 24.07 11.30
N SER A 450 -0.68 25.28 11.59
CA SER A 450 0.08 26.27 12.36
C SER A 450 -0.34 26.17 13.82
N PRO A 451 0.44 25.52 14.69
CA PRO A 451 0.08 25.40 16.10
C PRO A 451 0.13 26.79 16.76
N SER A 452 -1.01 27.31 17.18
CA SER A 452 -1.05 28.44 18.10
C SER A 452 -0.92 27.94 19.53
N ASN A 453 0.02 28.49 20.29
CA ASN A 453 0.15 28.20 21.72
C ASN A 453 -0.90 29.02 22.49
N SER A 454 -1.85 28.34 23.15
CA SER A 454 -2.84 28.97 24.01
C SER A 454 -2.27 29.37 25.39
N SER A 455 -1.06 28.91 25.70
CA SER A 455 -0.34 29.11 26.96
C SER A 455 0.95 29.93 26.79
N SER A 456 0.84 31.21 26.41
CA SER A 456 1.77 32.26 26.90
C SER A 456 1.53 33.63 26.26
N SER A 457 1.24 34.60 27.10
CA SER A 457 1.27 36.05 26.84
C SER A 457 2.70 36.60 26.70
N SER A 458 3.69 35.77 26.36
CA SER A 458 5.10 36.17 26.27
C SER A 458 5.62 35.98 24.85
N SER A 459 5.85 37.10 24.19
CA SER A 459 6.51 37.27 22.90
C SER A 459 7.96 36.77 22.92
N ASN A 460 8.17 35.45 22.91
CA ASN A 460 9.44 34.84 22.54
C ASN A 460 9.22 33.94 21.32
N SER A 461 9.58 34.45 20.15
CA SER A 461 9.46 33.83 18.82
C SER A 461 10.27 32.54 18.61
N SER A 462 10.87 31.98 19.67
CA SER A 462 11.69 30.77 19.66
C SER A 462 10.93 29.49 20.03
N SER A 463 9.68 29.57 20.48
CA SER A 463 8.91 28.36 20.87
C SER A 463 8.19 27.71 19.68
N SER A 464 7.79 28.50 18.67
CA SER A 464 7.18 27.99 17.43
C SER A 464 8.18 27.29 16.51
N SER A 465 9.50 27.41 16.75
CA SER A 465 10.51 26.73 15.94
C SER A 465 10.69 25.27 16.30
N SER A 466 10.17 24.82 17.44
CA SER A 466 10.35 23.45 17.95
C SER A 466 9.10 22.58 17.83
N LEU A 467 8.02 23.10 17.26
CA LEU A 467 6.75 22.40 17.07
C LEU A 467 6.51 22.14 15.58
N LEU A 468 5.97 20.97 15.26
CA LEU A 468 5.48 20.64 13.92
C LEU A 468 4.12 19.98 14.06
N ALA A 469 3.16 20.40 13.24
CA ALA A 469 1.89 19.71 13.15
C ALA A 469 1.40 19.71 11.71
N TYR A 470 0.84 18.59 11.28
CA TYR A 470 0.25 18.46 9.97
C TYR A 470 -0.80 17.36 9.94
N ALA A 471 -1.70 17.43 8.98
CA ALA A 471 -2.70 16.40 8.72
C ALA A 471 -2.44 15.72 7.37
N ARG A 472 -2.66 14.42 7.31
CA ARG A 472 -2.77 13.64 6.09
C ARG A 472 -4.25 13.47 5.76
N VAL A 473 -4.63 13.95 4.58
CA VAL A 473 -6.03 14.04 4.16
C VAL A 473 -6.23 13.28 2.87
N TRP A 474 -7.16 12.33 2.87
CA TRP A 474 -7.62 11.64 1.66
C TRP A 474 -9.13 11.71 1.54
N ASP A 475 -9.62 11.64 0.30
CA ASP A 475 -11.03 11.78 -0.01
C ASP A 475 -11.86 10.68 0.66
N GLN A 476 -12.97 11.08 1.28
CA GLN A 476 -13.95 10.22 1.96
C GLN A 476 -13.35 9.23 2.99
N SER A 477 -12.12 9.44 3.44
CA SER A 477 -11.40 8.57 4.37
C SER A 477 -11.07 9.31 5.66
N ASP A 478 -10.84 8.53 6.72
CA ASP A 478 -10.36 9.07 7.98
C ASP A 478 -9.03 9.80 7.77
N ARG A 479 -8.87 10.90 8.50
CA ARG A 479 -7.72 11.80 8.41
C ARG A 479 -6.78 11.54 9.58
N TYR A 480 -5.50 11.78 9.38
CA TYR A 480 -4.50 11.55 10.43
C TYR A 480 -3.76 12.85 10.72
N VAL A 481 -3.80 13.30 11.97
CA VAL A 481 -3.07 14.48 12.45
C VAL A 481 -1.85 14.01 13.22
N ALA A 482 -0.67 14.38 12.74
CA ALA A 482 0.59 14.15 13.41
C ALA A 482 1.04 15.46 14.07
N ALA A 483 1.30 15.41 15.38
CA ALA A 483 1.76 16.53 16.19
C ALA A 483 3.07 16.16 16.88
N PHE A 484 4.05 17.06 16.83
CA PHE A 484 5.39 16.83 17.31
C PHE A 484 5.86 18.00 18.17
N ASN A 485 6.40 17.69 19.34
CA ASN A 485 7.00 18.66 20.24
C ASN A 485 8.47 18.27 20.52
N TRP A 486 9.41 19.01 19.94
CA TRP A 486 10.85 18.87 20.25
C TRP A 486 11.31 19.83 21.37
N ALA A 487 10.41 20.61 21.96
CA ALA A 487 10.76 21.44 23.10
C ALA A 487 10.98 20.59 24.36
N GLY A 488 11.75 21.13 25.30
CA GLY A 488 11.99 20.52 26.62
C GLY A 488 10.82 20.68 27.60
N GLU A 489 9.74 21.38 27.20
CA GLU A 489 8.54 21.60 28.00
C GLU A 489 7.30 21.10 27.24
N GLY A 490 6.27 20.68 27.98
CA GLY A 490 4.98 20.29 27.41
C GLY A 490 4.20 21.50 26.90
N VAL A 491 3.47 21.34 25.79
CA VAL A 491 2.74 22.42 25.12
C VAL A 491 1.32 21.97 24.77
N THR A 492 0.35 22.86 24.97
CA THR A 492 -1.01 22.69 24.46
C THR A 492 -1.14 23.38 23.10
N MET A 493 -1.43 22.58 22.05
CA MET A 493 -1.56 23.05 20.67
C MET A 493 -3.04 23.20 20.29
N ASP A 494 -3.39 24.32 19.67
CA ASP A 494 -4.63 24.44 18.90
C ASP A 494 -4.35 24.07 17.43
N LEU A 495 -4.88 22.92 17.01
CA LEU A 495 -4.75 22.33 15.68
C LEU A 495 -6.07 22.38 14.89
N SER A 496 -6.98 23.28 15.29
CA SER A 496 -8.27 23.46 14.62
C SER A 496 -8.09 23.88 13.17
N HIS A 497 -8.75 23.17 12.25
CA HIS A 497 -8.76 23.52 10.83
C HIS A 497 -10.16 23.27 10.24
N PRO A 498 -10.65 24.09 9.30
CA PRO A 498 -12.00 23.93 8.72
C PRO A 498 -12.28 22.56 8.08
N LEU A 499 -11.23 21.89 7.63
CA LEU A 499 -11.29 20.55 7.02
C LEU A 499 -11.19 19.40 8.03
N LEU A 500 -11.00 19.68 9.32
CA LEU A 500 -10.83 18.67 10.37
C LEU A 500 -12.00 18.76 11.36
N ALA A 501 -12.46 17.60 11.83
CA ALA A 501 -13.40 17.55 12.95
C ALA A 501 -12.71 18.07 14.23
N ARG A 502 -13.50 18.58 15.18
CA ARG A 502 -12.97 19.14 16.45
C ARG A 502 -12.41 18.08 17.39
N GLU A 503 -12.92 16.86 17.27
CA GLU A 503 -12.55 15.71 18.09
C GLU A 503 -11.93 14.63 17.22
N GLY A 504 -10.97 13.92 17.78
CA GLY A 504 -10.33 12.76 17.19
C GLY A 504 -10.02 11.71 18.24
N VAL A 505 -9.44 10.61 17.80
CA VAL A 505 -9.04 9.48 18.65
C VAL A 505 -7.53 9.32 18.57
N LEU A 506 -6.86 9.25 19.72
CA LEU A 506 -5.43 8.99 19.78
C LEU A 506 -5.14 7.59 19.24
N VAL A 507 -4.28 7.49 18.22
CA VAL A 507 -3.84 6.20 17.65
C VAL A 507 -2.53 5.77 18.28
N LEU A 508 -1.56 6.68 18.35
CA LEU A 508 -0.23 6.39 18.84
C LEU A 508 0.35 7.60 19.58
N SER A 509 1.02 7.32 20.69
CA SER A 509 1.81 8.28 21.46
C SER A 509 3.21 7.70 21.64
N THR A 510 4.24 8.50 21.42
CA THR A 510 5.63 8.04 21.61
C THR A 510 6.01 7.87 23.08
N ASP A 511 5.33 8.57 23.98
CA ASP A 511 5.39 8.33 25.43
C ASP A 511 4.27 7.35 25.81
N GLY A 512 4.67 6.18 26.31
CA GLY A 512 3.75 5.09 26.67
C GLY A 512 3.01 5.32 27.99
N SER A 513 3.28 6.41 28.71
CA SER A 513 2.75 6.65 30.07
C SER A 513 1.60 7.65 30.15
N ALA A 514 1.42 8.51 29.15
CA ALA A 514 0.50 9.65 29.26
C ALA A 514 -0.96 9.35 28.86
N LEU A 515 -1.19 8.70 27.71
CA LEU A 515 -2.53 8.45 27.15
C LEU A 515 -2.56 7.12 26.39
N ALA A 516 -3.59 6.30 26.64
CA ALA A 516 -3.77 5.03 25.96
C ALA A 516 -4.32 5.24 24.52
N PRO A 517 -3.93 4.39 23.54
CA PRO A 517 -4.59 4.35 22.23
C PRO A 517 -6.11 4.17 22.38
N GLY A 518 -6.89 4.86 21.54
CA GLY A 518 -8.35 4.87 21.61
C GLY A 518 -8.95 6.00 22.45
N THR A 519 -8.13 6.78 23.15
CA THR A 519 -8.63 7.90 23.97
C THR A 519 -9.13 9.05 23.07
N PRO A 520 -10.35 9.60 23.29
CA PRO A 520 -10.82 10.77 22.56
C PRO A 520 -10.04 12.01 22.98
N VAL A 521 -9.63 12.81 22.00
CA VAL A 521 -8.83 14.03 22.18
C VAL A 521 -9.43 15.19 21.39
N SER A 522 -9.36 16.40 21.95
CA SER A 522 -9.79 17.62 21.27
C SER A 522 -8.62 18.23 20.50
N LEU A 523 -8.80 18.51 19.20
CA LEU A 523 -7.76 19.16 18.39
C LEU A 523 -7.52 20.62 18.78
N GLY A 524 -8.49 21.27 19.41
CA GLY A 524 -8.37 22.68 19.82
C GLY A 524 -7.51 22.90 21.07
N ALA A 525 -7.23 21.82 21.82
CA ALA A 525 -6.44 21.87 23.05
C ALA A 525 -5.67 20.55 23.24
N LEU A 526 -4.87 20.18 22.23
CA LEU A 526 -4.10 18.94 22.27
C LEU A 526 -2.85 19.12 23.13
N GLU A 527 -2.75 18.39 24.23
CA GLU A 527 -1.58 18.42 25.12
C GLU A 527 -0.50 17.45 24.64
N VAL A 528 0.67 17.99 24.29
CA VAL A 528 1.83 17.22 23.83
C VAL A 528 3.00 17.48 24.77
N GLY A 529 3.48 16.44 25.45
CA GLY A 529 4.60 16.48 26.38
C GLY A 529 5.95 16.81 25.70
N PRO A 530 7.00 17.03 26.50
CA PRO A 530 8.33 17.38 26.00
C PRO A 530 8.96 16.21 25.23
N GLY A 531 9.50 16.46 24.04
CA GLY A 531 10.08 15.41 23.20
C GLY A 531 9.08 14.36 22.73
N GLN A 532 7.77 14.66 22.76
CA GLN A 532 6.70 13.70 22.44
C GLN A 532 6.14 13.95 21.03
N ALA A 533 5.70 12.88 20.38
CA ALA A 533 4.85 12.94 19.21
C ALA A 533 3.58 12.12 19.39
N MET A 534 2.50 12.60 18.77
CA MET A 534 1.19 11.99 18.80
C MET A 534 0.62 11.88 17.39
N LEU A 535 -0.04 10.76 17.13
CA LEU A 535 -0.83 10.52 15.92
C LEU A 535 -2.30 10.39 16.32
N VAL A 536 -3.13 11.27 15.79
CA VAL A 536 -4.57 11.35 16.09
C VAL A 536 -5.36 11.05 14.83
N LYS A 537 -6.30 10.09 14.91
CA LYS A 537 -7.26 9.78 13.86
C LYS A 537 -8.48 10.68 13.99
N VAL A 538 -8.83 11.36 12.91
CA VAL A 538 -9.92 12.34 12.86
C VAL A 538 -10.92 11.89 11.79
N PRO A 539 -12.21 11.74 12.10
CA PRO A 539 -13.19 11.26 11.14
C PRO A 539 -13.35 12.25 9.97
N TYR A 540 -13.72 11.73 8.81
CA TYR A 540 -14.05 12.56 7.66
C TYR A 540 -15.29 13.43 7.95
N SER A 541 -15.11 14.74 8.08
CA SER A 541 -16.19 15.72 8.08
C SER A 541 -16.43 16.24 6.66
N ARG A 542 -17.69 16.22 6.21
CA ARG A 542 -18.15 16.82 4.95
C ARG A 542 -18.21 18.33 5.01
#